data_AF-A0A7X9JNN3-F1
#
_entry.id   AF-A0A7X9JNN3-F1
#
_cell.length_a   1.000
_cell.length_b   1.000
_cell.length_c   1.000
_cell.angle_alpha   90.00
_cell.angle_beta   90.00
_cell.angle_gamma   90.00
#
_symmetry.space_group_name_H-M   'P 1'
#
loop_
_entity.id
_entity.type
_entity.pdbx_description
1 polymer ?
#
loop_
_entity_poly.entity_id
_entity_poly.type
_entity_poly.pdbx_seq_one_letter_code
_entity_poly.pdbx_strand_id
1 'polypeptide(L)'
;NNYFNYNEKKTGHTLSTDVSYTLSEQIPLTILASYNFWGNDTLHSNYVELSYSLKKQPIKLFCGATFDKGWYGNGPGVVNTGIQFSRSIKITNEFDLPLDIQCIINPQKENIFIVALIHL
;
A
#
# COMPACT_ATOMS: atom_id res chain seq x y z
N ASN A 1 23.84 -20.01 -0.74
CA ASN A 1 22.55 -19.73 -0.05
C ASN A 1 22.86 -18.71 1.04
N ASN A 2 22.44 -17.45 0.90
CA ASN A 2 22.89 -16.31 1.73
C ASN A 2 21.80 -15.78 2.69
N TYR A 3 20.84 -16.63 3.03
CA TYR A 3 19.66 -16.24 3.82
C TYR A 3 20.02 -15.61 5.18
N PHE A 4 21.10 -16.07 5.83
CA PHE A 4 21.56 -15.56 7.13
C PHE A 4 22.60 -14.44 7.03
N ASN A 5 22.77 -13.82 5.86
CA ASN A 5 23.62 -12.64 5.74
C ASN A 5 22.85 -11.40 6.20
N TYR A 6 23.24 -10.84 7.35
CA TYR A 6 22.67 -9.61 7.92
C TYR A 6 23.60 -8.40 7.76
N ASN A 7 24.60 -8.48 6.89
CA ASN A 7 25.43 -7.32 6.59
C ASN A 7 24.62 -6.32 5.75
N GLU A 8 24.51 -5.09 6.24
CA GLU A 8 23.83 -3.99 5.58
C GLU A 8 24.32 -3.83 4.12
N LYS A 9 23.39 -3.63 3.16
CA LYS A 9 23.64 -3.58 1.70
C LYS A 9 24.03 -4.89 1.01
N LYS A 10 24.34 -5.97 1.74
CA LYS A 10 24.62 -7.32 1.18
C LYS A 10 23.54 -8.34 1.55
N THR A 11 22.73 -8.00 2.54
CA THR A 11 21.59 -8.78 2.97
C THR A 11 20.47 -8.74 1.93
N GLY A 12 19.69 -9.81 1.84
CA GLY A 12 18.42 -9.81 1.11
C GLY A 12 17.26 -9.26 1.95
N HIS A 13 17.49 -8.94 3.22
CA HIS A 13 16.47 -8.46 4.15
C HIS A 13 16.33 -6.94 4.09
N THR A 14 15.13 -6.43 4.35
CA THR A 14 14.88 -4.99 4.51
C THR A 14 14.04 -4.78 5.75
N LEU A 15 14.38 -3.75 6.52
CA LEU A 15 13.59 -3.31 7.66
C LEU A 15 12.92 -1.99 7.29
N SER A 16 11.60 -1.95 7.47
CA SER A 16 10.75 -0.78 7.22
C SER A 16 10.05 -0.36 8.50
N THR A 17 9.67 0.91 8.54
CA THR A 17 8.71 1.44 9.50
C THR A 17 7.50 1.96 8.76
N ASP A 18 6.32 1.73 9.32
CA ASP A 18 5.04 2.08 8.74
C ASP A 18 4.17 2.71 9.83
N VAL A 19 3.64 3.91 9.58
CA VAL A 19 2.77 4.65 10.48
C VAL A 19 1.49 4.99 9.74
N SER A 20 0.35 4.59 10.30
CA SER A 20 -0.97 4.88 9.75
C SER A 20 -1.84 5.58 10.79
N TYR A 21 -2.54 6.63 10.36
CA TYR A 21 -3.45 7.39 11.21
C TYR A 21 -4.72 7.77 10.47
N THR A 22 -5.87 7.37 11.02
CA THR A 22 -7.20 7.78 10.56
C THR A 22 -7.67 8.96 11.39
N LEU A 23 -8.03 10.06 10.74
CA LEU A 23 -8.32 11.34 11.38
C LEU A 23 -9.50 11.25 12.36
N SER A 24 -10.63 10.66 11.94
CA SER A 24 -11.77 10.33 12.80
C SER A 24 -12.79 9.46 12.06
N GLU A 25 -13.83 8.99 12.75
CA GLU A 25 -14.98 8.36 12.08
C GLU A 25 -15.81 9.36 11.25
N GLN A 26 -15.85 10.63 11.68
CA GLN A 26 -16.57 11.69 10.99
C GLN A 26 -15.84 12.15 9.74
N ILE A 27 -14.51 12.06 9.73
CA ILE A 27 -13.65 12.38 8.59
C ILE A 27 -12.77 11.14 8.36
N PRO A 28 -13.26 10.14 7.61
CA PRO A 28 -12.59 8.85 7.41
C PRO A 28 -11.43 8.97 6.41
N LEU A 29 -10.58 9.97 6.63
CA LEU A 29 -9.32 10.20 5.94
C LEU A 29 -8.21 9.50 6.72
N THR A 30 -7.46 8.65 6.05
CA THR A 30 -6.31 7.94 6.59
C THR A 30 -5.04 8.42 5.88
N ILE A 31 -4.00 8.63 6.66
CA ILE A 31 -2.64 8.93 6.18
C ILE A 31 -1.76 7.75 6.56
N LEU A 32 -1.09 7.16 5.56
CA LEU A 32 -0.05 6.16 5.73
C LEU A 32 1.30 6.79 5.35
N ALA A 33 2.33 6.54 6.15
CA ALA A 33 3.71 6.87 5.84
C ALA A 33 4.59 5.66 6.09
N SER A 34 5.46 5.35 5.13
CA SER A 34 6.32 4.17 5.12
C SER A 34 7.75 4.59 4.78
N TYR A 35 8.74 3.97 5.42
CA TYR A 35 10.15 4.25 5.20
C TYR A 35 11.02 3.01 5.43
N ASN A 36 11.84 2.68 4.43
CA ASN A 36 12.84 1.62 4.52
C ASN A 36 14.13 2.17 5.16
N PHE A 37 14.38 1.86 6.42
CA PHE A 37 15.49 2.44 7.16
C PHE A 37 16.78 1.60 7.15
N TRP A 38 16.70 0.32 6.78
CA TRP A 38 17.89 -0.56 6.77
C TRP A 38 17.74 -1.74 5.82
N GLY A 39 18.88 -2.21 5.28
CA GLY A 39 18.98 -3.52 4.61
C GLY A 39 19.28 -3.44 3.12
N ASN A 40 18.54 -4.20 2.32
CA ASN A 40 18.72 -4.33 0.86
C ASN A 40 18.33 -3.04 0.12
N ASP A 41 17.43 -2.24 0.69
CA ASP A 41 17.09 -0.95 0.12
C ASP A 41 18.15 0.12 0.43
N THR A 42 19.08 0.31 -0.50
CA THR A 42 20.14 1.32 -0.39
C THR A 42 19.68 2.75 -0.69
N LEU A 43 18.46 2.92 -1.23
CA LEU A 43 17.90 4.22 -1.57
C LEU A 43 16.96 4.75 -0.48
N HIS A 44 16.74 3.99 0.60
CA HIS A 44 15.86 4.37 1.69
C HIS A 44 14.47 4.80 1.19
N SER A 45 13.84 3.93 0.39
CA SER A 45 12.58 4.21 -0.26
C SER A 45 11.52 4.63 0.75
N ASN A 46 10.75 5.63 0.35
CA ASN A 46 9.67 6.19 1.15
C ASN A 46 8.38 6.16 0.36
N TYR A 47 7.27 6.11 1.08
CA TYR A 47 5.94 6.13 0.50
C TYR A 47 4.98 6.83 1.46
N VAL A 48 4.10 7.67 0.93
CA VAL A 48 2.99 8.24 1.68
C VAL A 48 1.72 8.00 0.89
N GLU A 49 0.63 7.65 1.57
CA GLU A 49 -0.69 7.50 0.98
C GLU A 49 -1.75 8.24 1.79
N LEU A 50 -2.60 8.97 1.07
CA LEU A 50 -3.88 9.43 1.57
C LEU A 50 -4.95 8.47 1.07
N SER A 51 -5.82 8.00 1.96
CA SER A 51 -7.00 7.25 1.58
C SER A 51 -8.25 7.78 2.28
N TYR A 52 -9.39 7.70 1.58
CA TYR A 52 -10.67 8.17 2.09
C TYR A 52 -11.74 7.11 1.86
N SER A 53 -12.32 6.62 2.95
CA SER A 53 -13.39 5.62 2.92
C SER A 53 -14.75 6.33 2.84
N LEU A 54 -15.49 6.11 1.76
CA LEU A 54 -16.81 6.71 1.57
C LEU A 54 -17.79 6.15 2.61
N LYS A 55 -18.41 7.04 3.40
CA LYS A 55 -19.36 6.62 4.44
C LYS A 55 -20.53 5.86 3.82
N LYS A 56 -20.91 4.76 4.48
CA LYS A 56 -22.02 3.87 4.06
C LYS A 56 -21.84 3.20 2.69
N GLN A 57 -20.67 3.34 2.07
CA GLN A 57 -20.34 2.71 0.81
C GLN A 57 -19.10 1.84 1.04
N PRO A 58 -19.03 0.66 0.43
CA PRO A 58 -17.85 -0.19 0.51
C PRO A 58 -16.71 0.29 -0.40
N ILE A 59 -16.50 1.61 -0.49
CA ILE A 59 -15.59 2.23 -1.45
C ILE A 59 -14.54 3.01 -0.69
N LYS A 60 -13.27 2.80 -1.05
CA LYS A 60 -12.13 3.58 -0.58
C LYS A 60 -11.42 4.18 -1.79
N LEU A 61 -11.18 5.50 -1.74
CA LEU A 61 -10.33 6.21 -2.69
C LEU A 61 -8.94 6.31 -2.08
N PHE A 62 -7.89 6.22 -2.89
CA PHE A 62 -6.52 6.39 -2.39
C PHE A 62 -5.61 7.06 -3.42
N CYS A 63 -4.62 7.80 -2.91
CA CYS A 63 -3.57 8.45 -3.68
C CYS A 63 -2.28 8.42 -2.87
N GLY A 64 -1.27 7.79 -3.43
CA GLY A 64 0.04 7.58 -2.84
C GLY A 64 1.18 8.07 -3.73
N ALA A 65 2.21 8.57 -3.06
CA ALA A 65 3.35 9.24 -3.64
C ALA A 65 4.65 8.79 -2.97
N THR A 66 5.75 8.97 -3.69
CA THR A 66 7.11 8.93 -3.16
C THR A 66 7.72 10.32 -3.26
N PHE A 67 8.63 10.66 -2.35
CA PHE A 67 9.37 11.93 -2.34
C PHE A 67 10.77 11.84 -2.95
N ASP A 68 11.25 10.64 -3.26
CA ASP A 68 12.56 10.44 -3.89
C ASP A 68 12.54 9.18 -4.78
N LYS A 69 13.63 8.95 -5.50
CA LYS A 69 13.89 7.70 -6.22
C LYS A 69 14.02 6.54 -5.23
N GLY A 70 13.51 5.37 -5.61
CA GLY A 70 13.51 4.19 -4.77
C GLY A 70 12.72 3.06 -5.41
N TRP A 71 12.27 2.11 -4.59
CA TRP A 71 11.47 0.96 -5.02
C TRP A 71 10.13 1.37 -5.65
N TYR A 72 9.53 2.44 -5.14
CA TYR A 72 8.20 2.89 -5.57
C TYR A 72 8.22 3.72 -6.85
N GLY A 73 9.32 4.43 -7.14
CA GLY A 73 9.40 5.37 -8.25
C GLY A 73 10.80 5.86 -8.58
N ASN A 74 10.97 6.52 -9.72
CA ASN A 74 12.25 7.02 -10.23
C ASN A 74 12.61 8.44 -9.74
N GLY A 75 11.78 9.01 -8.86
CA GLY A 75 11.88 10.37 -8.34
C GLY A 75 10.56 10.77 -7.67
N PRO A 76 10.46 12.01 -7.16
CA PRO A 76 9.24 12.49 -6.52
C PRO A 76 8.02 12.40 -7.46
N GLY A 77 6.89 11.91 -6.97
CA GLY A 77 5.66 11.86 -7.76
C GLY A 77 4.61 10.89 -7.25
N VAL A 78 3.44 10.96 -7.88
CA VAL A 78 2.31 10.05 -7.62
C VAL A 78 2.57 8.71 -8.30
N VAL A 79 2.54 7.64 -7.52
CA VAL A 79 2.91 6.28 -7.96
C VAL A 79 1.80 5.26 -7.73
N ASN A 80 0.75 5.63 -7.00
CA ASN A 80 -0.38 4.76 -6.71
C ASN A 80 -1.64 5.61 -6.58
N THR A 81 -2.66 5.42 -7.41
CA THR A 81 -3.93 6.12 -7.27
C THR A 81 -5.04 5.21 -7.71
N GLY A 82 -6.13 5.15 -6.96
CA GLY A 82 -7.16 4.21 -7.32
C GLY A 82 -8.40 4.25 -6.45
N ILE A 83 -9.25 3.29 -6.78
CA ILE A 83 -10.48 2.99 -6.06
C ILE A 83 -10.45 1.52 -5.65
N GLN A 84 -10.80 1.26 -4.40
CA GLN A 84 -11.02 -0.07 -3.85
C GLN A 84 -12.51 -0.24 -3.55
N PHE A 85 -13.06 -1.40 -3.92
CA PHE A 85 -14.37 -1.88 -3.53
C PHE A 85 -14.24 -3.11 -2.64
N SER A 86 -14.89 -3.13 -1.48
CA SER A 86 -14.77 -4.18 -0.47
C SER A 86 -16.09 -4.93 -0.24
N ARG A 87 -16.10 -6.26 -0.31
CA ARG A 87 -17.32 -7.05 -0.07
C ARG A 87 -17.01 -8.38 0.60
N SER A 88 -17.86 -8.76 1.56
CA SER A 88 -17.89 -10.12 2.07
C SER A 88 -18.82 -10.99 1.21
N ILE A 89 -18.30 -12.08 0.66
CA ILE A 89 -19.07 -13.04 -0.15
C ILE A 89 -19.36 -14.26 0.72
N LYS A 90 -20.64 -14.52 1.00
CA LYS A 90 -21.04 -15.72 1.74
C LYS A 90 -20.75 -16.98 0.93
N ILE A 91 -19.89 -17.85 1.46
CA ILE A 91 -19.53 -19.14 0.82
C ILE A 91 -20.28 -20.28 1.51
N THR A 92 -20.34 -20.27 2.84
CA THR A 92 -21.07 -21.26 3.63
C THR A 92 -21.92 -20.56 4.70
N ASN A 93 -22.61 -21.31 5.55
CA ASN A 93 -23.35 -20.73 6.67
C ASN A 93 -22.45 -20.13 7.76
N GLU A 94 -21.20 -20.56 7.83
CA GLU A 94 -20.24 -20.18 8.90
C GLU A 94 -19.06 -19.36 8.38
N PHE A 95 -18.93 -19.25 7.05
CA PHE A 95 -17.79 -18.58 6.41
C PHE A 95 -18.24 -17.62 5.31
N ASP A 96 -17.85 -16.36 5.51
CA ASP A 96 -17.83 -15.34 4.47
C ASP A 96 -16.39 -15.12 4.02
N LEU A 97 -16.18 -14.94 2.72
CA LEU A 97 -14.89 -14.60 2.13
C LEU A 97 -14.81 -13.08 1.94
N PRO A 98 -13.95 -12.37 2.69
CA PRO A 98 -13.66 -10.97 2.44
C PRO A 98 -12.88 -10.81 1.14
N LEU A 99 -13.41 -9.96 0.25
CA LEU A 99 -12.82 -9.66 -1.05
C LEU A 99 -12.72 -8.15 -1.26
N ASP A 100 -11.52 -7.70 -1.57
CA ASP A 100 -11.26 -6.34 -2.06
C ASP A 100 -10.91 -6.39 -3.55
N ILE A 101 -11.53 -5.54 -4.35
CA ILE A 101 -11.20 -5.33 -5.76
C ILE A 101 -10.71 -3.89 -5.92
N GLN A 102 -9.54 -3.71 -6.52
CA GLN A 102 -8.92 -2.41 -6.72
C GLN A 102 -8.69 -2.14 -8.20
N CYS A 103 -9.04 -0.95 -8.65
CA CYS A 103 -8.58 -0.39 -9.92
C CYS A 103 -7.54 0.68 -9.60
N ILE A 104 -6.32 0.47 -10.07
CA ILE A 104 -5.12 1.21 -9.67
C ILE A 104 -4.46 1.79 -10.92
N ILE A 105 -4.06 3.03 -10.84
CA ILE A 105 -3.22 3.71 -11.81
C ILE A 105 -1.91 4.06 -11.12
N ASN A 106 -0.79 3.81 -11.79
CA ASN A 106 0.50 4.38 -11.43
C ASN A 106 0.83 5.49 -12.44
N PRO A 107 0.55 6.77 -12.12
CA PRO A 107 0.76 7.87 -13.05
C PRO A 107 2.21 8.01 -13.51
N GLN A 108 3.19 7.82 -12.61
CA GLN A 108 4.60 7.94 -12.95
C GLN A 108 5.08 6.86 -13.94
N LYS A 109 4.49 5.66 -13.90
CA LYS A 109 4.84 4.54 -14.80
C LYS A 109 3.84 4.35 -15.95
N GLU A 110 2.80 5.17 -16.04
CA GLU A 110 1.73 5.08 -17.04
C GLU A 110 1.06 3.69 -17.10
N ASN A 111 0.98 3.01 -15.95
CA ASN A 111 0.42 1.66 -15.84
C ASN A 111 -0.96 1.67 -15.19
N ILE A 112 -1.77 0.68 -15.56
CA ILE A 112 -3.08 0.40 -14.93
C ILE A 112 -3.07 -1.05 -14.43
N PHE A 113 -3.55 -1.27 -13.22
CA PHE A 113 -3.66 -2.57 -12.57
C PHE A 113 -5.08 -2.79 -12.08
N ILE A 114 -5.56 -4.03 -12.20
CA ILE A 114 -6.75 -4.52 -11.50
C ILE A 114 -6.28 -5.59 -10.53
N VAL A 115 -6.53 -5.40 -9.24
CA VAL A 115 -6.04 -6.28 -8.17
C VAL A 115 -7.23 -6.83 -7.38
N ALA A 116 -7.22 -8.13 -7.11
CA ALA A 116 -8.14 -8.78 -6.19
C ALA A 116 -7.36 -9.26 -4.96
N LEU A 117 -7.77 -8.82 -3.77
CA LEU A 117 -7.19 -9.24 -2.51
C LEU A 117 -8.22 -10.05 -1.72
N ILE A 118 -7.81 -11.26 -1.35
CA ILE A 118 -8.54 -12.14 -0.44
C ILE A 118 -7.78 -12.13 0.87
N HIS A 119 -8.48 -11.90 1.98
CA HIS A 119 -7.93 -11.97 3.32
C HIS A 119 -8.79 -12.91 4.17
N LEU A 120 -8.12 -13.82 4.90
CA LEU A 120 -8.72 -14.87 5.73
C LEU A 120 -8.62 -14.52 7.22
#